data_AF-A0A212Q330-F1
#
_entry.id   AF-A0A212Q330-F1
#
_cell.length_a   1.000
_cell.length_b   1.000
_cell.length_c   1.000
_cell.angle_alpha   90.00
_cell.angle_beta   90.00
_cell.angle_gamma   90.00
#
_symmetry.space_group_name_H-M   'P 1'
#
loop_
_entity.id
_entity.type
_entity.pdbx_description
1 polymer ?
#
loop_
_entity_poly.entity_id
_entity_poly.type
_entity_poly.pdbx_seq_one_letter_code
_entity_poly.pdbx_strand_id
1 'polypeptide(L)'
;MTLLLDDRLKEWAGANDLRRAVAATISSLARASSDLAGLIAKAPLLGDLAVIVGGNAGGDAQKELDVRADALFRAALRDAPVAELVSEEADDIVHLNASAPLSVAIDPLDGSSNIETNVAIGTIFGIWPKAGRLQPGDAQLASGFVVYGPQTMLVLTLRDGVEIYVLDPDARHFVRIREKVAVRPERAEYAINASNYRHWDRWLQRYVDDCQAGIEGALQTDYNTRWIASLVAEAFRILARGGIFLYPGDARQGYAQGRLRLLYEAAPLALIFEEAGGAATDGDRRILEKEPDSPHQRTPLIIGSRDHVDRLGDYRRAANHGRPSPLFAQRGLYHR
;
A
#
# COMPACT_ATOMS: atom_id res chain seq x y z
N MET A 1 -17.27 24.76 -4.01
CA MET A 1 -16.15 25.00 -4.94
C MET A 1 -15.50 23.65 -5.16
N THR A 2 -15.47 23.14 -6.40
CA THR A 2 -14.78 21.89 -6.72
C THR A 2 -13.30 22.11 -6.49
N LEU A 3 -12.68 21.38 -5.56
CA LEU A 3 -11.26 21.56 -5.24
C LEU A 3 -10.45 20.58 -6.09
N LEU A 4 -9.88 21.11 -7.18
CA LEU A 4 -8.94 20.39 -8.02
C LEU A 4 -7.67 20.06 -7.21
N LEU A 5 -7.04 18.94 -7.53
CA LEU A 5 -5.78 18.53 -6.91
C LEU A 5 -4.72 19.64 -6.99
N ASP A 6 -4.52 20.24 -8.17
CA ASP A 6 -3.48 21.25 -8.37
C ASP A 6 -3.72 22.53 -7.55
N ASP A 7 -4.99 22.94 -7.37
CA ASP A 7 -5.34 24.08 -6.53
C ASP A 7 -5.00 23.80 -5.05
N ARG A 8 -5.35 22.60 -4.57
CA ARG A 8 -5.03 22.15 -3.22
C ARG A 8 -3.52 22.04 -2.99
N LEU A 9 -2.77 21.50 -3.95
CA LEU A 9 -1.30 21.40 -3.88
C LEU A 9 -0.65 22.79 -3.84
N LYS A 10 -1.15 23.74 -4.64
CA LYS A 10 -0.68 25.13 -4.65
C LYS A 10 -0.94 25.84 -3.32
N GLU A 11 -2.14 25.67 -2.75
CA GLU A 11 -2.50 26.22 -1.45
C GLU A 11 -1.60 25.66 -0.34
N TRP A 12 -1.44 24.34 -0.28
CA TRP A 12 -0.60 23.66 0.72
C TRP A 12 0.87 24.07 0.64
N ALA A 13 1.39 24.20 -0.58
CA ALA A 13 2.79 24.54 -0.80
C ALA A 13 3.12 25.97 -0.35
N GLY A 14 2.23 26.92 -0.63
CA GLY A 14 2.41 28.32 -0.29
C GLY A 14 3.78 28.84 -0.72
N ALA A 15 4.50 29.46 0.23
CA ALA A 15 5.82 30.04 0.01
C ALA A 15 7.01 29.07 0.22
N ASN A 16 6.78 27.81 0.59
CA ASN A 16 7.84 26.88 0.98
C ASN A 16 8.40 26.10 -0.23
N ASP A 17 9.71 26.20 -0.48
CA ASP A 17 10.35 25.58 -1.66
C ASP A 17 10.28 24.06 -1.67
N LEU A 18 10.49 23.41 -0.52
CA LEU A 18 10.40 21.96 -0.42
C LEU A 18 8.97 21.48 -0.69
N ARG A 19 7.96 22.16 -0.13
CA ARG A 19 6.56 21.83 -0.41
C ARG A 19 6.19 22.10 -1.87
N ARG A 20 6.71 23.15 -2.50
CA ARG A 20 6.55 23.38 -3.95
C ARG A 20 7.13 22.25 -4.78
N ALA A 21 8.30 21.73 -4.39
CA ALA A 21 8.90 20.57 -5.04
C ALA A 21 8.02 19.32 -4.91
N VAL A 22 7.48 19.06 -3.71
CA VAL A 22 6.56 17.94 -3.45
C VAL A 22 5.28 18.11 -4.27
N ALA A 23 4.67 19.29 -4.28
CA ALA A 23 3.48 19.61 -5.06
C ALA A 23 3.70 19.36 -6.57
N ALA A 24 4.78 19.89 -7.14
CA ALA A 24 5.10 19.67 -8.57
C ALA A 24 5.33 18.19 -8.91
N THR A 25 5.92 17.43 -7.98
CA THR A 25 6.11 15.98 -8.13
C THR A 25 4.78 15.24 -8.12
N ILE A 26 3.89 15.55 -7.18
CA ILE A 26 2.54 14.95 -7.12
C ILE A 26 1.71 15.30 -8.36
N SER A 27 1.74 16.55 -8.83
CA SER A 27 1.05 16.92 -10.09
C SER A 27 1.60 16.14 -11.29
N SER A 28 2.89 15.79 -11.29
CA SER A 28 3.50 14.98 -12.35
C SER A 28 3.08 13.50 -12.25
N LEU A 29 3.07 12.94 -11.05
CA LEU A 29 2.55 11.59 -10.77
C LEU A 29 1.05 11.47 -11.09
N ALA A 30 0.26 12.49 -10.78
CA ALA A 30 -1.19 12.51 -11.05
C ALA A 30 -1.48 12.56 -12.55
N ARG A 31 -0.75 13.39 -13.31
CA ARG A 31 -0.85 13.41 -14.78
C ARG A 31 -0.44 12.05 -15.36
N ALA A 32 0.69 11.51 -14.91
CA ALA A 32 1.13 10.17 -15.32
C ALA A 32 0.07 9.09 -15.03
N SER A 33 -0.57 9.17 -13.87
CA SER A 33 -1.64 8.24 -13.49
C SER A 33 -2.90 8.38 -14.35
N SER A 34 -3.25 9.60 -14.77
CA SER A 34 -4.34 9.86 -15.72
C SER A 34 -4.05 9.23 -17.09
N ASP A 35 -2.81 9.35 -17.56
CA ASP A 35 -2.35 8.76 -18.82
C ASP A 35 -2.38 7.22 -18.74
N LEU A 36 -1.87 6.65 -17.65
CA LEU A 36 -1.89 5.21 -17.41
C LEU A 36 -3.32 4.67 -17.29
N ALA A 37 -4.23 5.39 -16.62
CA ALA A 37 -5.65 5.01 -16.56
C ALA A 37 -6.28 4.92 -17.96
N GLY A 38 -5.96 5.88 -18.84
CA GLY A 38 -6.41 5.85 -20.23
C GLY A 38 -5.84 4.69 -21.05
N LEU A 39 -4.61 4.28 -20.74
CA LEU A 39 -3.96 3.12 -21.35
C LEU A 39 -4.59 1.81 -20.86
N ILE A 40 -4.76 1.65 -19.54
CA ILE A 40 -5.41 0.48 -18.91
C ILE A 40 -6.82 0.28 -19.48
N ALA A 41 -7.63 1.35 -19.55
CA ALA A 41 -8.99 1.29 -20.07
C ALA A 41 -9.09 0.83 -21.54
N LYS A 42 -7.99 0.92 -22.29
CA LYS A 42 -7.91 0.55 -23.71
C LYS A 42 -6.97 -0.64 -23.95
N ALA A 43 -6.45 -1.27 -22.90
CA ALA A 43 -5.37 -2.25 -23.01
C ALA A 43 -5.62 -3.33 -24.08
N PRO A 44 -6.79 -4.01 -24.13
CA PRO A 44 -7.06 -5.03 -25.15
C PRO A 44 -7.12 -4.51 -26.59
N LEU A 45 -7.32 -3.20 -26.80
CA LEU A 45 -7.35 -2.56 -28.12
C LEU A 45 -5.94 -2.21 -28.63
N LEU A 46 -4.94 -2.22 -27.76
CA LEU A 46 -3.56 -1.83 -28.04
C LEU A 46 -2.61 -3.03 -28.18
N GLY A 47 -3.15 -4.25 -28.15
CA GLY A 47 -2.41 -5.51 -28.17
C GLY A 47 -2.58 -6.30 -26.87
N ASP A 48 -1.80 -7.38 -26.73
CA ASP A 48 -1.73 -8.12 -25.47
C ASP A 48 -0.75 -7.43 -24.53
N LEU A 49 -1.28 -6.60 -23.62
CA LEU A 49 -0.46 -5.90 -22.61
C LEU A 49 -0.20 -6.76 -21.36
N ALA A 50 -0.76 -7.98 -21.29
CA ALA A 50 -0.52 -8.92 -20.20
C ALA A 50 0.60 -9.93 -20.51
N VAL A 51 1.09 -9.95 -21.75
CA VAL A 51 2.19 -10.82 -22.16
C VAL A 51 3.43 -10.58 -21.29
N ILE A 52 4.06 -11.67 -20.87
CA ILE A 52 5.33 -11.64 -20.13
C ILE A 52 6.45 -11.28 -21.10
N VAL A 53 7.15 -10.19 -20.80
CA VAL A 53 8.26 -9.66 -21.62
C VAL A 53 9.62 -9.79 -20.92
N GLY A 54 9.63 -10.08 -19.62
CA GLY A 54 10.86 -10.20 -18.84
C GLY A 54 10.63 -10.60 -17.37
N GLY A 55 11.56 -10.21 -16.50
CA GLY A 55 11.42 -10.32 -15.06
C GLY A 55 12.16 -9.18 -14.35
N ASN A 56 11.69 -8.80 -13.16
CA ASN A 56 12.25 -7.69 -12.38
C ASN A 56 13.16 -8.18 -11.22
N ALA A 57 13.93 -7.29 -10.57
CA ALA A 57 14.75 -7.57 -9.37
C ALA A 57 13.98 -8.28 -8.26
N GLY A 58 12.67 -8.09 -8.23
CA GLY A 58 11.73 -8.71 -7.32
C GLY A 58 11.51 -10.21 -7.51
N GLY A 59 11.92 -10.75 -8.66
CA GLY A 59 11.64 -12.13 -9.09
C GLY A 59 10.22 -12.32 -9.65
N ASP A 60 9.50 -11.24 -9.94
CA ASP A 60 8.18 -11.30 -10.57
C ASP A 60 8.32 -11.29 -12.10
N ALA A 61 7.36 -11.93 -12.78
CA ALA A 61 7.27 -11.90 -14.24
C ALA A 61 6.79 -10.52 -14.67
N GLN A 62 7.60 -9.83 -15.48
CA GLN A 62 7.32 -8.49 -15.95
C GLN A 62 6.41 -8.56 -17.17
N LYS A 63 5.27 -7.89 -17.11
CA LYS A 63 4.30 -7.79 -18.22
C LYS A 63 4.53 -6.52 -19.02
N GLU A 64 4.08 -6.50 -20.27
CA GLU A 64 4.19 -5.32 -21.15
C GLU A 64 3.56 -4.05 -20.53
N LEU A 65 2.46 -4.19 -19.79
CA LEU A 65 1.85 -3.07 -19.08
C LEU A 65 2.75 -2.51 -17.97
N ASP A 66 3.52 -3.35 -17.27
CA ASP A 66 4.46 -2.93 -16.23
C ASP A 66 5.56 -2.06 -16.84
N VAL A 67 6.13 -2.49 -17.98
CA VAL A 67 7.14 -1.74 -18.73
C VAL A 67 6.62 -0.37 -19.17
N ARG A 68 5.37 -0.32 -19.65
CA ARG A 68 4.76 0.95 -20.08
C ARG A 68 4.47 1.88 -18.90
N ALA A 69 3.99 1.33 -17.79
CA ALA A 69 3.74 2.09 -16.57
C ALA A 69 5.04 2.71 -16.04
N ASP A 70 6.10 1.91 -15.89
CA ASP A 70 7.41 2.38 -15.44
C ASP A 70 8.01 3.44 -16.37
N ALA A 71 7.99 3.22 -17.69
CA ALA A 71 8.49 4.20 -18.65
C ALA A 71 7.76 5.54 -18.55
N LEU A 72 6.43 5.50 -18.37
CA LEU A 72 5.56 6.66 -18.24
C LEU A 72 5.88 7.45 -16.96
N PHE A 73 5.99 6.78 -15.81
CA PHE A 73 6.35 7.44 -14.56
C PHE A 73 7.78 7.98 -14.55
N ARG A 74 8.75 7.25 -15.13
CA ARG A 74 10.13 7.75 -15.28
C ARG A 74 10.20 9.00 -16.14
N ALA A 75 9.43 9.04 -17.22
CA ALA A 75 9.36 10.24 -18.06
C ALA A 75 8.78 11.42 -17.27
N ALA A 76 7.67 11.21 -16.55
CA ALA A 76 7.06 12.27 -15.75
C ALA A 76 7.97 12.77 -14.60
N LEU A 77 8.72 11.87 -13.95
CA LEU A 77 9.60 12.23 -12.84
C LEU A 77 10.91 12.86 -13.29
N ARG A 78 11.37 12.62 -14.53
CA ARG A 78 12.57 13.26 -15.10
C ARG A 78 12.45 14.78 -15.14
N ASP A 79 11.25 15.29 -15.41
CA ASP A 79 10.94 16.72 -15.46
C ASP A 79 10.44 17.28 -14.12
N ALA A 80 10.31 16.43 -13.10
CA ALA A 80 9.90 16.82 -11.76
C ALA A 80 11.12 17.17 -10.89
N PRO A 81 10.93 17.86 -9.74
CA PRO A 81 11.98 18.12 -8.75
C PRO A 81 12.48 16.88 -7.99
N VAL A 82 12.85 15.81 -8.71
CA VAL A 82 13.27 14.51 -8.15
C VAL A 82 14.71 14.19 -8.58
N ALA A 83 15.52 13.80 -7.61
CA ALA A 83 16.91 13.45 -7.81
C ALA A 83 17.14 11.95 -7.99
N GLU A 84 16.39 11.15 -7.25
CA GLU A 84 16.56 9.70 -7.17
C GLU A 84 15.20 9.03 -7.21
N LEU A 85 15.11 7.94 -7.97
CA LEU A 85 13.92 7.12 -8.08
C LEU A 85 14.26 5.66 -7.76
N VAL A 86 13.56 5.09 -6.79
CA VAL A 86 13.48 3.65 -6.58
C VAL A 86 12.20 3.17 -7.24
N SER A 87 12.31 2.32 -8.27
CA SER A 87 11.15 1.73 -8.96
C SER A 87 11.20 0.22 -8.77
N GLU A 88 10.04 -0.43 -8.61
CA GLU A 88 9.96 -1.90 -8.65
C GLU A 88 10.63 -2.47 -9.92
N GLU A 89 10.49 -1.74 -11.02
CA GLU A 89 10.93 -2.14 -12.36
C GLU A 89 12.39 -1.75 -12.67
N ALA A 90 13.17 -1.35 -11.66
CA ALA A 90 14.62 -1.16 -11.80
C ALA A 90 15.40 -1.85 -10.69
N ASP A 91 16.48 -2.54 -11.07
CA ASP A 91 17.36 -3.20 -10.11
C ASP A 91 18.11 -2.20 -9.22
N ASP A 92 18.57 -1.08 -9.80
CA ASP A 92 19.32 -0.04 -9.12
C ASP A 92 18.52 1.27 -8.96
N ILE A 93 19.00 2.14 -8.07
CA ILE A 93 18.45 3.51 -7.92
C ILE A 93 18.67 4.28 -9.23
N VAL A 94 17.59 4.82 -9.77
CA VAL A 94 17.62 5.64 -10.99
C VAL A 94 17.94 7.07 -10.62
N HIS A 95 19.08 7.57 -11.09
CA HIS A 95 19.47 8.96 -10.90
C HIS A 95 18.84 9.85 -11.99
N LEU A 96 18.11 10.88 -11.56
CA LEU A 96 17.40 11.83 -12.42
C LEU A 96 18.13 13.19 -12.40
N ASN A 97 17.72 14.11 -11.51
CA ASN A 97 18.36 15.42 -11.37
C ASN A 97 19.12 15.55 -10.04
N ALA A 98 20.44 15.48 -10.07
CA ALA A 98 21.26 15.50 -8.86
C ALA A 98 21.04 16.71 -7.93
N SER A 99 20.59 17.86 -8.46
CA SER A 99 20.32 19.08 -7.67
C SER A 99 18.90 19.15 -7.10
N ALA A 100 18.00 18.25 -7.49
CA ALA A 100 16.63 18.24 -7.00
C ALA A 100 16.56 17.81 -5.51
N PRO A 101 15.57 18.31 -4.75
CA PRO A 101 15.53 18.11 -3.31
C PRO A 101 14.82 16.82 -2.86
N LEU A 102 14.33 15.98 -3.78
CA LEU A 102 13.47 14.83 -3.44
C LEU A 102 14.03 13.51 -3.93
N SER A 103 13.70 12.44 -3.21
CA SER A 103 13.82 11.05 -3.67
C SER A 103 12.41 10.42 -3.67
N VAL A 104 12.08 9.64 -4.70
CA VAL A 104 10.76 9.00 -4.86
C VAL A 104 10.94 7.48 -4.88
N ALA A 105 10.06 6.75 -4.19
CA ALA A 105 9.92 5.31 -4.38
C ALA A 105 8.55 5.02 -4.98
N ILE A 106 8.47 4.17 -6.01
CA ILE A 106 7.24 3.88 -6.75
C ILE A 106 7.10 2.40 -7.07
N ASP A 107 5.89 1.88 -6.87
CA ASP A 107 5.38 0.71 -7.56
C ASP A 107 4.53 1.25 -8.72
N PRO A 108 5.04 1.21 -9.97
CA PRO A 108 4.33 1.78 -11.10
C PRO A 108 3.03 1.03 -11.42
N LEU A 109 2.95 -0.27 -11.10
CA LEU A 109 1.77 -1.10 -11.37
C LEU A 109 1.57 -2.25 -10.36
N ASP A 110 1.02 -1.93 -9.19
CA ASP A 110 0.62 -2.93 -8.19
C ASP A 110 -0.53 -3.80 -8.69
N GLY A 111 -0.42 -5.10 -8.41
CA GLY A 111 -1.43 -6.09 -8.75
C GLY A 111 -1.40 -6.52 -10.22
N SER A 112 -0.27 -6.38 -10.91
CA SER A 112 -0.07 -6.77 -12.32
C SER A 112 -0.50 -8.22 -12.63
N SER A 113 -0.46 -9.13 -11.64
CA SER A 113 -1.01 -10.49 -11.76
C SER A 113 -2.49 -10.51 -12.14
N ASN A 114 -3.24 -9.44 -11.85
CA ASN A 114 -4.67 -9.33 -12.08
C ASN A 114 -5.07 -8.65 -13.40
N ILE A 115 -4.12 -8.19 -14.22
CA ILE A 115 -4.39 -7.49 -15.49
C ILE A 115 -5.38 -8.29 -16.37
N GLU A 116 -5.14 -9.58 -16.56
CA GLU A 116 -5.96 -10.45 -17.41
C GLU A 116 -7.36 -10.70 -16.84
N THR A 117 -7.53 -10.54 -15.52
CA THR A 117 -8.80 -10.76 -14.83
C THR A 117 -9.64 -9.48 -14.73
N ASN A 118 -9.15 -8.35 -15.24
CA ASN A 118 -9.81 -7.05 -15.21
C ASN A 118 -10.26 -6.62 -13.79
N VAL A 119 -9.49 -7.02 -12.78
CA VAL A 119 -9.64 -6.56 -11.38
C VAL A 119 -8.84 -5.27 -11.20
N ALA A 120 -9.21 -4.46 -10.21
CA ALA A 120 -8.51 -3.22 -9.90
C ALA A 120 -7.02 -3.46 -9.60
N ILE A 121 -6.19 -2.73 -10.32
CA ILE A 121 -4.73 -2.61 -10.14
C ILE A 121 -4.41 -1.16 -9.73
N GLY A 122 -3.15 -0.82 -9.50
CA GLY A 122 -2.84 0.53 -9.01
C GLY A 122 -1.40 0.96 -9.13
N THR A 123 -1.11 2.15 -8.64
CA THR A 123 0.25 2.69 -8.50
C THR A 123 0.42 3.10 -7.05
N ILE A 124 1.57 2.83 -6.44
CA ILE A 124 1.88 3.23 -5.07
C ILE A 124 3.12 4.10 -5.09
N PHE A 125 3.14 5.21 -4.36
CA PHE A 125 4.31 6.07 -4.29
C PHE A 125 4.53 6.70 -2.92
N GLY A 126 5.80 6.85 -2.55
CA GLY A 126 6.25 7.65 -1.41
C GLY A 126 7.26 8.70 -1.87
N ILE A 127 7.26 9.85 -1.21
CA ILE A 127 8.17 10.97 -1.51
C ILE A 127 8.96 11.29 -0.25
N TRP A 128 10.29 11.33 -0.34
CA TRP A 128 11.22 11.68 0.74
C TRP A 128 12.03 12.93 0.39
N PRO A 129 12.58 13.66 1.38
CA PRO A 129 13.66 14.59 1.08
C PRO A 129 14.89 13.81 0.61
N LYS A 130 15.68 14.36 -0.30
CA LYS A 130 16.96 13.76 -0.69
C LYS A 130 17.94 13.84 0.50
N ALA A 131 18.47 12.69 0.92
CA ALA A 131 19.39 12.60 2.06
C ALA A 131 20.69 11.81 1.78
N GLY A 132 20.92 11.37 0.54
CA GLY A 132 22.10 10.57 0.16
C GLY A 132 22.10 9.15 0.74
N ARG A 133 20.98 8.70 1.31
CA ARG A 133 20.74 7.35 1.83
C ARG A 133 19.25 7.03 1.75
N LEU A 134 18.92 5.73 1.79
CA LEU A 134 17.55 5.28 2.00
C LEU A 134 17.09 5.69 3.41
N GLN A 135 15.80 6.00 3.55
CA GLN A 135 15.24 6.59 4.76
C GLN A 135 14.02 5.81 5.25
N PRO A 136 13.77 5.80 6.58
CA PRO A 136 12.59 5.16 7.14
C PRO A 136 11.30 5.82 6.63
N GLY A 137 10.18 5.10 6.73
CA GLY A 137 8.87 5.60 6.31
C GLY A 137 8.45 6.89 7.02
N ASP A 138 8.87 7.09 8.27
CA ASP A 138 8.61 8.29 9.06
C ASP A 138 9.26 9.57 8.47
N ALA A 139 10.20 9.45 7.53
CA ALA A 139 10.83 10.61 6.86
C ALA A 139 10.11 11.05 5.56
N GLN A 140 9.09 10.33 5.10
CA GLN A 140 8.31 10.71 3.91
C GLN A 140 7.74 12.14 4.05
N LEU A 141 7.67 12.93 2.99
CA LEU A 141 7.00 14.25 2.99
C LEU A 141 5.54 14.13 2.55
N ALA A 142 5.25 13.13 1.73
CA ALA A 142 3.94 12.79 1.21
C ALA A 142 3.95 11.33 0.75
N SER A 143 2.79 10.70 0.69
CA SER A 143 2.60 9.42 0.02
C SER A 143 1.21 9.33 -0.57
N GLY A 144 1.06 8.45 -1.56
CA GLY A 144 -0.21 8.22 -2.20
C GLY A 144 -0.27 6.89 -2.90
N PHE A 145 -1.48 6.53 -3.30
CA PHE A 145 -1.68 5.45 -4.26
C PHE A 145 -2.87 5.76 -5.16
N VAL A 146 -2.83 5.21 -6.36
CA VAL A 146 -3.91 5.31 -7.35
C VAL A 146 -4.54 3.94 -7.52
N VAL A 147 -5.86 3.89 -7.53
CA VAL A 147 -6.63 2.68 -7.86
C VAL A 147 -7.19 2.85 -9.26
N TYR A 148 -6.80 1.97 -10.17
CA TYR A 148 -7.36 1.85 -11.51
C TYR A 148 -8.50 0.82 -11.49
N GLY A 149 -9.64 1.22 -10.92
CA GLY A 149 -10.85 0.42 -10.83
C GLY A 149 -11.96 0.91 -11.79
N PRO A 150 -13.23 0.63 -11.47
CA PRO A 150 -14.36 1.22 -12.20
C PRO A 150 -14.33 2.75 -12.23
N GLN A 151 -13.73 3.36 -11.20
CA GLN A 151 -13.34 4.76 -11.15
C GLN A 151 -11.84 4.81 -10.86
N THR A 152 -11.13 5.74 -11.50
CA THR A 152 -9.74 6.00 -11.14
C THR A 152 -9.69 6.94 -9.94
N MET A 153 -9.08 6.51 -8.85
CA MET A 153 -9.07 7.23 -7.58
C MET A 153 -7.65 7.44 -7.08
N LEU A 154 -7.31 8.65 -6.66
CA LEU A 154 -6.06 8.96 -5.98
C LEU A 154 -6.34 9.14 -4.49
N VAL A 155 -5.66 8.37 -3.66
CA VAL A 155 -5.58 8.59 -2.21
C VAL A 155 -4.24 9.24 -1.90
N LEU A 156 -4.26 10.34 -1.16
CA LEU A 156 -3.07 11.17 -0.94
C LEU A 156 -3.01 11.64 0.52
N THR A 157 -1.80 11.68 1.07
CA THR A 157 -1.49 12.45 2.27
C THR A 157 -0.28 13.36 2.04
N LEU A 158 -0.38 14.59 2.57
CA LEU A 158 0.69 15.59 2.63
C LEU A 158 1.17 15.80 4.08
N ARG A 159 0.92 14.81 4.97
CA ARG A 159 1.07 14.89 6.44
C ARG A 159 0.18 15.92 7.14
N ASP A 160 -0.99 16.14 6.57
CA ASP A 160 -2.06 16.95 7.16
C ASP A 160 -3.40 16.20 7.08
N GLY A 161 -3.35 14.86 7.19
CA GLY A 161 -4.47 13.95 7.00
C GLY A 161 -4.50 13.32 5.60
N VAL A 162 -5.58 12.58 5.33
CA VAL A 162 -5.77 11.83 4.07
C VAL A 162 -6.93 12.43 3.26
N GLU A 163 -6.70 12.60 1.97
CA GLU A 163 -7.66 13.11 1.00
C GLU A 163 -7.87 12.06 -0.12
N ILE A 164 -9.08 12.05 -0.70
CA ILE A 164 -9.43 11.16 -1.81
C ILE A 164 -9.94 11.99 -2.98
N TYR A 165 -9.40 11.71 -4.16
CA TYR A 165 -9.75 12.33 -5.42
C TYR A 165 -10.25 11.29 -6.41
N VAL A 166 -11.14 11.70 -7.31
CA VAL A 166 -11.57 10.91 -8.47
C VAL A 166 -11.09 11.62 -9.72
N LEU A 167 -10.56 10.85 -10.68
CA LEU A 167 -10.24 11.36 -12.00
C LEU A 167 -11.54 11.63 -12.78
N ASP A 168 -11.72 12.86 -13.22
CA ASP A 168 -12.63 13.17 -14.31
C ASP A 168 -11.96 12.75 -15.63
N PRO A 169 -12.46 11.73 -16.35
CA PRO A 169 -11.81 11.23 -17.55
C PRO A 169 -11.90 12.19 -18.74
N ASP A 170 -12.93 13.06 -18.79
CA ASP A 170 -13.12 14.02 -19.86
C ASP A 170 -12.19 15.22 -19.67
N ALA A 171 -12.11 15.72 -18.43
CA ALA A 171 -11.24 16.84 -18.09
C ALA A 171 -9.77 16.41 -17.86
N ARG A 172 -9.54 15.13 -17.55
CA ARG A 172 -8.22 14.56 -17.14
C ARG A 172 -7.63 15.20 -15.89
N HIS A 173 -8.47 15.67 -14.98
CA HIS A 173 -8.08 16.25 -13.70
C HIS A 173 -8.64 15.45 -12.52
N PHE A 174 -7.87 15.37 -11.44
CA PHE A 174 -8.32 14.81 -10.17
C PHE A 174 -9.13 15.82 -9.38
N VAL A 175 -10.35 15.43 -9.01
CA VAL A 175 -11.31 16.23 -8.24
C VAL A 175 -11.46 15.65 -6.84
N ARG A 176 -11.28 16.48 -5.80
CA ARG A 176 -11.41 16.01 -4.41
C ARG A 176 -12.86 15.63 -4.10
N ILE A 177 -13.05 14.41 -3.59
CA ILE A 177 -14.37 13.90 -3.17
C ILE A 177 -14.49 13.69 -1.65
N ARG A 178 -13.36 13.53 -0.95
CA ARG A 178 -13.32 13.38 0.51
C ARG A 178 -12.06 14.04 1.08
N GLU A 179 -12.20 14.63 2.25
CA GLU A 179 -11.13 15.20 3.06
C GLU A 179 -11.11 14.53 4.44
N LYS A 180 -9.94 14.56 5.11
CA LYS A 180 -9.76 14.03 6.47
C LYS A 180 -10.32 12.61 6.64
N VAL A 181 -9.98 11.74 5.71
CA VAL A 181 -10.42 10.34 5.74
C VAL A 181 -9.88 9.66 6.98
N ALA A 182 -10.75 8.97 7.70
CA ALA A 182 -10.41 8.17 8.87
C ALA A 182 -10.81 6.70 8.66
N VAL A 183 -9.90 5.79 8.99
CA VAL A 183 -10.17 4.35 8.98
C VAL A 183 -11.20 4.03 10.07
N ARG A 184 -12.25 3.29 9.72
CA ARG A 184 -13.30 2.91 10.67
C ARG A 184 -12.79 1.83 11.64
N PRO A 185 -12.92 1.99 12.97
CA PRO A 185 -12.37 1.03 13.93
C PRO A 185 -13.11 -0.32 13.98
N GLU A 186 -14.42 -0.33 13.73
CA GLU A 186 -15.31 -1.41 14.20
C GLU A 186 -15.64 -2.51 13.18
N ARG A 187 -15.18 -2.39 11.92
CA ARG A 187 -15.64 -3.30 10.86
C ARG A 187 -14.90 -4.64 10.93
N ALA A 188 -15.57 -5.65 11.46
CA ALA A 188 -15.11 -7.04 11.57
C ALA A 188 -14.89 -7.71 10.19
N GLU A 189 -13.82 -7.30 9.51
CA GLU A 189 -13.38 -7.86 8.25
C GLU A 189 -11.88 -8.06 8.26
N TYR A 190 -11.43 -9.20 7.77
CA TYR A 190 -10.01 -9.48 7.58
C TYR A 190 -9.74 -9.95 6.16
N ALA A 191 -8.55 -9.64 5.65
CA ALA A 191 -8.08 -10.06 4.35
C ALA A 191 -6.73 -10.74 4.46
N ILE A 192 -6.68 -12.01 4.06
CA ILE A 192 -5.49 -12.84 4.05
C ILE A 192 -5.66 -13.96 3.02
N ASN A 193 -4.58 -14.35 2.34
CA ASN A 193 -4.62 -15.45 1.38
C ASN A 193 -4.70 -16.81 2.10
N ALA A 194 -5.91 -17.28 2.37
CA ALA A 194 -6.18 -18.51 3.12
C ALA A 194 -5.54 -19.79 2.54
N SER A 195 -5.16 -19.80 1.25
CA SER A 195 -4.43 -20.93 0.67
C SER A 195 -3.08 -21.21 1.35
N ASN A 196 -2.53 -20.22 2.06
CA ASN A 196 -1.26 -20.31 2.77
C ASN A 196 -1.41 -20.72 4.24
N TYR A 197 -2.61 -21.04 4.73
CA TYR A 197 -2.89 -21.34 6.14
C TYR A 197 -1.86 -22.27 6.80
N ARG A 198 -1.52 -23.38 6.12
CA ARG A 198 -0.57 -24.40 6.60
C ARG A 198 0.85 -23.89 6.82
N HIS A 199 1.22 -22.76 6.24
CA HIS A 199 2.57 -22.18 6.32
C HIS A 199 2.69 -21.08 7.38
N TRP A 200 1.57 -20.57 7.87
CA TRP A 200 1.57 -19.50 8.87
C TRP A 200 2.04 -20.01 10.22
N ASP A 201 2.61 -19.09 10.99
CA ASP A 201 2.85 -19.32 12.41
C ASP A 201 1.54 -19.66 13.15
N ARG A 202 1.65 -20.48 14.21
CA ARG A 202 0.50 -20.93 15.01
C ARG A 202 -0.32 -19.77 15.60
N TRP A 203 0.32 -18.66 15.94
CA TRP A 203 -0.37 -17.50 16.52
C TRP A 203 -1.30 -16.83 15.51
N LEU A 204 -0.90 -16.82 14.23
CA LEU A 204 -1.70 -16.25 13.15
C LEU A 204 -2.81 -17.20 12.73
N GLN A 205 -2.53 -18.51 12.66
CA GLN A 205 -3.57 -19.54 12.49
C GLN A 205 -4.66 -19.36 13.54
N ARG A 206 -4.28 -19.24 14.82
CA ARG A 206 -5.21 -19.03 15.93
C ARG A 206 -6.06 -17.78 15.76
N TYR A 207 -5.47 -16.64 15.38
CA TYR A 207 -6.23 -15.43 15.12
C TYR A 207 -7.29 -15.64 14.04
N VAL A 208 -6.93 -16.31 12.94
CA VAL A 208 -7.87 -16.60 11.85
C VAL A 208 -8.95 -17.60 12.28
N ASP A 209 -8.58 -18.63 13.03
CA ASP A 209 -9.54 -19.61 13.58
C ASP A 209 -10.55 -18.92 14.51
N ASP A 210 -10.09 -18.01 15.37
CA ASP A 210 -10.95 -17.25 16.28
C ASP A 210 -11.86 -16.24 15.52
N CYS A 211 -11.42 -15.72 14.37
CA CYS A 211 -12.27 -14.96 13.46
C CYS A 211 -13.35 -15.84 12.79
N GLN A 212 -13.01 -17.08 12.41
CA GLN A 212 -13.92 -18.02 11.75
C GLN A 212 -14.94 -18.65 12.70
N ALA A 213 -14.59 -18.81 13.97
CA ALA A 213 -15.49 -19.30 15.01
C ALA A 213 -16.68 -18.36 15.27
N GLY A 214 -16.62 -17.12 14.79
CA GLY A 214 -17.75 -16.19 14.78
C GLY A 214 -18.25 -15.84 16.18
N ILE A 215 -19.57 -15.68 16.31
CA ILE A 215 -20.23 -15.35 17.58
C ILE A 215 -20.02 -16.40 18.70
N GLU A 216 -19.75 -17.66 18.33
CA GLU A 216 -19.49 -18.76 19.27
C GLU A 216 -18.02 -18.81 19.74
N GLY A 217 -17.14 -18.11 19.02
CA GLY A 217 -15.70 -18.06 19.27
C GLY A 217 -15.27 -17.05 20.33
N ALA A 218 -13.96 -17.00 20.58
CA ALA A 218 -13.38 -16.11 21.57
C ALA A 218 -13.55 -14.61 21.24
N LEU A 219 -13.69 -14.27 19.95
CA LEU A 219 -13.93 -12.90 19.50
C LEU A 219 -15.41 -12.47 19.60
N GLN A 220 -16.33 -13.43 19.78
CA GLN A 220 -17.77 -13.20 19.89
C GLN A 220 -18.31 -12.25 18.81
N THR A 221 -17.79 -12.38 17.59
CA THR A 221 -18.07 -11.46 16.47
C THR A 221 -17.96 -12.23 15.16
N ASP A 222 -18.94 -12.08 14.28
CA ASP A 222 -18.89 -12.67 12.95
C ASP A 222 -17.99 -11.86 12.01
N TYR A 223 -16.74 -12.29 11.88
CA TYR A 223 -15.81 -11.69 10.93
C TYR A 223 -16.09 -12.15 9.51
N ASN A 224 -16.04 -11.21 8.57
CA ASN A 224 -16.18 -11.53 7.16
C ASN A 224 -14.81 -11.51 6.44
N THR A 225 -14.52 -12.55 5.67
CA THR A 225 -13.26 -12.63 4.91
C THR A 225 -13.38 -11.89 3.59
N ARG A 226 -12.38 -11.10 3.23
CA ARG A 226 -12.24 -10.51 1.89
C ARG A 226 -10.87 -10.84 1.33
N TRP A 227 -10.78 -11.02 0.02
CA TRP A 227 -9.50 -11.18 -0.65
C TRP A 227 -9.64 -10.78 -2.11
N ILE A 228 -9.24 -9.54 -2.43
CA ILE A 228 -9.25 -8.97 -3.77
C ILE A 228 -7.98 -9.39 -4.54
N ALA A 229 -6.92 -9.80 -3.82
CA ALA A 229 -5.61 -10.14 -4.39
C ALA A 229 -4.88 -8.97 -5.10
N SER A 230 -5.20 -7.74 -4.72
CA SER A 230 -4.56 -6.49 -5.19
C SER A 230 -4.36 -5.58 -3.98
N LEU A 231 -3.12 -5.17 -3.70
CA LEU A 231 -2.78 -4.48 -2.47
C LEU A 231 -3.42 -3.09 -2.41
N VAL A 232 -3.38 -2.33 -3.50
CA VAL A 232 -4.06 -1.03 -3.61
C VAL A 232 -5.58 -1.14 -3.46
N ALA A 233 -6.19 -2.19 -4.01
CA ALA A 233 -7.63 -2.40 -3.91
C ALA A 233 -8.04 -2.80 -2.48
N GLU A 234 -7.24 -3.62 -1.80
CA GLU A 234 -7.42 -3.95 -0.39
C GLU A 234 -7.23 -2.71 0.51
N ALA A 235 -6.17 -1.94 0.29
CA ALA A 235 -5.90 -0.70 1.02
C ALA A 235 -7.08 0.27 0.90
N PHE A 236 -7.58 0.51 -0.31
CA PHE A 236 -8.73 1.37 -0.53
C PHE A 236 -10.01 0.83 0.14
N ARG A 237 -10.29 -0.47 0.02
CA ARG A 237 -11.44 -1.11 0.68
C ARG A 237 -11.41 -0.82 2.19
N ILE A 238 -10.27 -1.03 2.82
CA ILE A 238 -10.13 -0.86 4.27
C ILE A 238 -10.23 0.62 4.66
N LEU A 239 -9.64 1.54 3.90
CA LEU A 239 -9.83 2.98 4.14
C LEU A 239 -11.31 3.38 4.03
N ALA A 240 -12.05 2.79 3.09
CA ALA A 240 -13.45 3.13 2.87
C ALA A 240 -14.40 2.58 3.94
N ARG A 241 -14.11 1.41 4.53
CA ARG A 241 -15.08 0.71 5.39
C ARG A 241 -14.54 0.07 6.66
N GLY A 242 -13.23 0.09 6.89
CA GLY A 242 -12.55 -0.58 8.01
C GLY A 242 -12.20 -2.04 7.73
N GLY A 243 -11.55 -2.66 8.71
CA GLY A 243 -11.03 -4.03 8.67
C GLY A 243 -9.50 -4.07 8.69
N ILE A 244 -8.95 -5.24 8.40
CA ILE A 244 -7.49 -5.48 8.42
C ILE A 244 -7.05 -6.28 7.20
N PHE A 245 -5.87 -5.97 6.68
CA PHE A 245 -5.17 -6.72 5.65
C PHE A 245 -3.90 -7.33 6.25
N LEU A 246 -3.63 -8.59 5.92
CA LEU A 246 -2.50 -9.34 6.42
C LEU A 246 -1.75 -9.98 5.25
N TYR A 247 -0.49 -9.59 5.10
CA TYR A 247 0.53 -10.25 4.30
C TYR A 247 1.74 -10.56 5.20
N PRO A 248 1.64 -11.59 6.05
CA PRO A 248 2.68 -11.94 7.02
C PRO A 248 3.91 -12.54 6.33
N GLY A 249 5.01 -12.67 7.07
CA GLY A 249 6.02 -13.67 6.76
C GLY A 249 5.50 -15.08 7.06
N ASP A 250 5.94 -16.09 6.31
CA ASP A 250 5.52 -17.47 6.51
C ASP A 250 6.62 -18.49 6.18
N ALA A 251 6.34 -19.77 6.42
CA ALA A 251 7.30 -20.87 6.29
C ALA A 251 7.63 -21.28 4.83
N ARG A 252 7.01 -20.67 3.82
CA ARG A 252 7.38 -20.93 2.43
C ARG A 252 8.80 -20.42 2.16
N GLN A 253 9.54 -21.14 1.33
CA GLN A 253 10.91 -20.75 0.96
C GLN A 253 10.92 -19.34 0.35
N GLY A 254 11.69 -18.43 0.95
CA GLY A 254 11.80 -17.03 0.51
C GLY A 254 10.70 -16.07 1.00
N TYR A 255 9.77 -16.54 1.85
CA TYR A 255 8.64 -15.74 2.38
C TYR A 255 8.80 -15.37 3.86
N ALA A 256 9.89 -15.75 4.51
CA ALA A 256 10.12 -15.44 5.93
C ALA A 256 10.12 -13.93 6.24
N GLN A 257 10.54 -13.09 5.29
CA GLN A 257 10.53 -11.63 5.37
C GLN A 257 9.33 -11.01 4.63
N GLY A 258 8.25 -11.77 4.46
CA GLY A 258 7.09 -11.34 3.66
C GLY A 258 7.41 -11.29 2.16
N ARG A 259 6.47 -10.73 1.38
CA ARG A 259 6.58 -10.63 -0.09
C ARG A 259 6.59 -9.20 -0.62
N LEU A 260 5.93 -8.30 0.09
CA LEU A 260 5.79 -6.88 -0.29
C LEU A 260 7.08 -6.13 0.02
N ARG A 261 7.35 -5.02 -0.67
CA ARG A 261 8.56 -4.22 -0.51
C ARG A 261 8.32 -3.04 0.40
N LEU A 262 9.36 -2.73 1.18
CA LEU A 262 9.29 -1.73 2.21
C LEU A 262 9.07 -0.33 1.63
N LEU A 263 9.87 0.08 0.65
CA LEU A 263 9.93 1.47 0.20
C LEU A 263 8.77 1.90 -0.68
N TYR A 264 8.29 1.02 -1.56
CA TYR A 264 7.31 1.38 -2.58
C TYR A 264 5.96 0.68 -2.44
N GLU A 265 5.78 -0.20 -1.46
CA GLU A 265 4.47 -0.79 -1.12
C GLU A 265 4.11 -0.50 0.35
N ALA A 266 4.89 -1.00 1.31
CA ALA A 266 4.52 -0.99 2.72
C ALA A 266 4.59 0.39 3.38
N ALA A 267 5.71 1.12 3.24
CA ALA A 267 5.90 2.42 3.89
C ALA A 267 4.95 3.52 3.36
N PRO A 268 4.69 3.63 2.04
CA PRO A 268 3.70 4.57 1.53
C PRO A 268 2.29 4.33 2.08
N LEU A 269 1.85 3.07 2.10
CA LEU A 269 0.54 2.70 2.64
C LEU A 269 0.49 2.89 4.16
N ALA A 270 1.56 2.54 4.88
CA ALA A 270 1.64 2.75 6.32
C ALA A 270 1.44 4.23 6.70
N LEU A 271 2.05 5.17 5.96
CA LEU A 271 1.87 6.59 6.22
C LEU A 271 0.41 7.01 6.04
N ILE A 272 -0.24 6.57 4.97
CA ILE A 272 -1.66 6.87 4.72
C ILE A 272 -2.55 6.30 5.83
N PHE A 273 -2.32 5.05 6.22
CA PHE A 273 -3.13 4.41 7.26
C PHE A 273 -2.97 5.08 8.61
N GLU A 274 -1.75 5.45 9.01
CA GLU A 274 -1.51 6.14 10.27
C GLU A 274 -2.08 7.56 10.29
N GLU A 275 -1.95 8.32 9.19
CA GLU A 275 -2.58 9.65 9.04
C GLU A 275 -4.13 9.57 9.05
N ALA A 276 -4.69 8.42 8.65
CA ALA A 276 -6.12 8.13 8.75
C ALA A 276 -6.53 7.48 10.09
N GLY A 277 -5.65 7.45 11.09
CA GLY A 277 -5.93 6.90 12.43
C GLY A 277 -5.88 5.37 12.55
N GLY A 278 -5.57 4.67 11.46
CA GLY A 278 -5.24 3.25 11.44
C GLY A 278 -3.84 2.95 11.97
N ALA A 279 -3.35 1.73 11.70
CA ALA A 279 -2.02 1.29 12.09
C ALA A 279 -1.38 0.36 11.04
N ALA A 280 -0.04 0.27 11.06
CA ALA A 280 0.75 -0.54 10.16
C ALA A 280 1.95 -1.20 10.88
N THR A 281 2.07 -2.52 10.80
CA THR A 281 3.13 -3.30 11.46
C THR A 281 3.63 -4.44 10.57
N ASP A 282 4.86 -4.91 10.77
CA ASP A 282 5.35 -6.18 10.21
C ASP A 282 4.97 -7.40 11.08
N GLY A 283 4.25 -7.16 12.18
CA GLY A 283 3.88 -8.14 13.20
C GLY A 283 4.64 -7.93 14.50
N ASP A 284 5.86 -7.38 14.44
CA ASP A 284 6.71 -7.11 15.59
C ASP A 284 7.06 -5.61 15.74
N ARG A 285 7.28 -4.90 14.63
CA ARG A 285 7.68 -3.48 14.58
C ARG A 285 6.77 -2.65 13.67
N ARG A 286 6.56 -1.39 14.05
CA ARG A 286 5.85 -0.39 13.24
C ARG A 286 6.56 -0.18 11.90
N ILE A 287 5.81 -0.18 10.80
CA ILE A 287 6.40 -0.13 9.44
C ILE A 287 7.18 1.16 9.20
N LEU A 288 6.68 2.30 9.66
CA LEU A 288 7.30 3.61 9.42
C LEU A 288 8.65 3.80 10.12
N GLU A 289 8.93 3.02 11.16
CA GLU A 289 10.18 3.08 11.93
C GLU A 289 11.30 2.22 11.34
N LYS A 290 10.99 1.37 10.35
CA LYS A 290 11.96 0.45 9.77
C LYS A 290 12.97 1.21 8.93
N GLU A 291 14.24 1.08 9.29
CA GLU A 291 15.34 1.56 8.44
C GLU A 291 15.53 0.60 7.26
N PRO A 292 15.48 1.10 6.02
CA PRO A 292 15.67 0.28 4.83
C PRO A 292 17.15 -0.06 4.61
N ASP A 293 17.44 -1.36 4.49
CA ASP A 293 18.79 -1.88 4.21
C ASP A 293 19.12 -1.91 2.71
N SER A 294 18.09 -2.00 1.86
CA SER A 294 18.22 -2.08 0.40
C SER A 294 16.98 -1.47 -0.29
N PRO A 295 17.08 -1.03 -1.55
CA PRO A 295 15.93 -0.45 -2.26
C PRO A 295 14.76 -1.42 -2.41
N HIS A 296 15.06 -2.72 -2.51
CA HIS A 296 14.11 -3.80 -2.77
C HIS A 296 13.83 -4.67 -1.54
N GLN A 297 14.09 -4.15 -0.34
CA GLN A 297 13.88 -4.90 0.90
C GLN A 297 12.42 -5.35 1.03
N ARG A 298 12.21 -6.66 1.22
CA ARG A 298 10.90 -7.21 1.54
C ARG A 298 10.54 -7.00 3.01
N THR A 299 9.25 -6.89 3.29
CA THR A 299 8.70 -6.85 4.64
C THR A 299 7.35 -7.57 4.70
N PRO A 300 7.03 -8.24 5.82
CA PRO A 300 5.65 -8.50 6.17
C PRO A 300 4.88 -7.18 6.30
N LEU A 301 3.59 -7.22 6.04
CA LEU A 301 2.70 -6.06 6.17
C LEU A 301 1.36 -6.46 6.76
N ILE A 302 1.02 -5.84 7.88
CA ILE A 302 -0.31 -5.86 8.48
C ILE A 302 -0.76 -4.41 8.57
N ILE A 303 -1.86 -4.07 7.91
CA ILE A 303 -2.41 -2.70 7.88
C ILE A 303 -3.91 -2.72 8.08
N GLY A 304 -4.44 -1.70 8.75
CA GLY A 304 -5.89 -1.55 8.87
C GLY A 304 -6.35 -0.67 10.01
N SER A 305 -7.57 -0.95 10.47
CA SER A 305 -8.13 -0.37 11.69
C SER A 305 -7.22 -0.68 12.87
N ARG A 306 -6.89 0.35 13.65
CA ARG A 306 -5.97 0.27 14.79
C ARG A 306 -6.34 -0.86 15.76
N ASP A 307 -7.61 -0.95 16.16
CA ASP A 307 -8.09 -1.98 17.08
C ASP A 307 -7.87 -3.42 16.57
N HIS A 308 -8.00 -3.64 15.25
CA HIS A 308 -7.71 -4.95 14.66
C HIS A 308 -6.21 -5.25 14.64
N VAL A 309 -5.38 -4.25 14.32
CA VAL A 309 -3.92 -4.40 14.29
C VAL A 309 -3.38 -4.65 15.70
N ASP A 310 -3.83 -3.88 16.69
CA ASP A 310 -3.43 -4.01 18.10
C ASP A 310 -3.84 -5.38 18.66
N ARG A 311 -5.08 -5.82 18.35
CA ARG A 311 -5.56 -7.16 18.71
C ARG A 311 -4.72 -8.26 18.09
N LEU A 312 -4.33 -8.16 16.82
CA LEU A 312 -3.43 -9.13 16.20
C LEU A 312 -2.06 -9.15 16.92
N GLY A 313 -1.57 -7.97 17.33
CA GLY A 313 -0.37 -7.84 18.16
C GLY A 313 -0.46 -8.58 19.50
N ASP A 314 -1.64 -8.69 20.11
CA ASP A 314 -1.84 -9.49 21.33
C ASP A 314 -1.60 -10.99 21.09
N TYR A 315 -2.03 -11.53 19.94
CA TYR A 315 -1.76 -12.93 19.58
C TYR A 315 -0.26 -13.18 19.41
N ARG A 316 0.46 -12.25 18.75
CA ARG A 316 1.91 -12.33 18.58
C ARG A 316 2.67 -12.27 19.91
N ARG A 317 2.32 -11.30 20.78
CA ARG A 317 2.93 -11.18 22.12
C ARG A 317 2.70 -12.41 22.98
N ALA A 318 1.49 -12.97 22.96
CA ALA A 318 1.17 -14.19 23.70
C ALA A 318 2.04 -15.38 23.27
N ALA A 319 2.25 -15.53 21.96
CA ALA A 319 3.11 -16.58 21.40
C ALA A 319 4.58 -16.42 21.84
N ASN A 320 5.11 -15.20 21.84
CA ASN A 320 6.49 -14.91 22.26
C ASN A 320 6.75 -15.21 23.74
N HIS A 321 5.72 -15.20 24.58
CA HIS A 321 5.85 -15.48 26.02
C HIS A 321 5.56 -16.93 26.41
N GLY A 322 5.28 -17.82 25.45
CA GLY A 322 4.92 -19.21 25.73
C GLY A 322 3.68 -19.35 26.63
N ARG A 323 2.91 -18.27 26.79
CA ARG A 323 1.74 -18.22 27.67
C ARG A 323 0.50 -18.39 26.79
N PRO A 324 -0.42 -19.31 27.10
CA PRO A 324 -1.78 -19.16 26.60
C PRO A 324 -2.29 -17.82 27.14
N SER A 325 -2.60 -16.87 26.25
CA SER A 325 -3.07 -15.54 26.64
C SER A 325 -4.26 -15.67 27.60
N PRO A 326 -4.27 -14.95 28.74
CA PRO A 326 -5.34 -15.05 29.74
C PRO A 326 -6.70 -14.56 29.24
N LEU A 327 -6.75 -13.83 28.11
CA LEU A 327 -7.99 -13.51 27.39
C LEU A 327 -8.63 -14.74 26.72
N PHE A 328 -7.93 -15.88 26.69
CA PHE A 328 -8.28 -17.03 25.86
C PHE A 328 -8.02 -18.38 26.54
N ALA A 329 -8.26 -18.47 27.85
CA ALA A 329 -8.35 -19.76 28.52
C ALA A 329 -9.55 -20.52 27.93
N GLN A 330 -9.30 -21.64 27.23
CA GLN A 330 -10.36 -22.58 26.87
C GLN A 330 -11.09 -22.95 28.16
N ARG A 331 -12.35 -22.51 28.31
CA ARG A 331 -13.28 -23.18 29.21
C ARG A 331 -13.64 -24.51 28.55
N GLY A 332 -12.73 -25.48 28.67
CA GLY A 332 -13.01 -26.87 28.38
C GLY A 332 -14.05 -27.35 29.38
N LEU A 333 -15.33 -27.26 29.02
CA LEU A 333 -16.35 -28.12 29.58
C LEU A 333 -16.38 -29.39 28.72
N TYR A 334 -16.27 -30.52 29.41
CA TYR A 334 -16.27 -31.91 28.93
C TYR A 334 -14.91 -32.60 28.82
N HIS A 335 -14.33 -32.86 29.99
CA HIS A 335 -13.88 -34.22 30.32
C HIS A 335 -15.10 -35.10 30.61
N ARG A 336 -15.34 -36.12 29.79
CA ARG A 336 -15.68 -37.50 30.15
C ARG A 336 -15.77 -38.35 28.90
#